data_AF-A0A940MLN1-F1
#
_entry.id   AF-A0A940MLN1-F1
#
_cell.length_a   1.000
_cell.length_b   1.000
_cell.length_c   1.000
_cell.angle_alpha   90.00
_cell.angle_beta   90.00
_cell.angle_gamma   90.00
#
_symmetry.space_group_name_H-M   'P 1'
#
loop_
_entity.id
_entity.type
_entity.pdbx_description
1 polymer ?
#
loop_
_entity_poly.entity_id
_entity_poly.type
_entity_poly.pdbx_seq_one_letter_code
_entity_poly.pdbx_strand_id
1 'polypeptide(L)'
;MATEILMPALSPTMEEGTLAKWLVKEGDTVQSGDVIAEIETDKATMEFEAVDEGIVGRLLIAEGTEGVAVNTPIAVLVEDGERVEDATPSGPAQQPAPADKTLTSESAPAAAVQHPEPVAVKVVSDWPDGTKVKSQTVREALRDAMAEEMRANPDVFLMGEEVGEYQGAYKISQGLLDEFGSKRVIDTPITEHGFAGIGVGAAFGGLRPVVEFMTFNFAMQAIDQIINSAAKTLYMSGGQMGCPIVFRGPNGAAARVGAQHSQDYAAWYAHIPGLKVCMPYSASDAKGLLKSAIRDPNPVVFLENEILYGRSFEVPVMDDFTVPFGKARVWREGTDVTLVSFGIGMTYALDAADKLAGDGISAEVIDLRTLRPLDTATVIASVQKTNRCVTIEEGFPVGAIGNHISAVLMTEAFDYLDAPVVNLTGKDVPMPYAANLEKHALVTTAEVVQAAKQVCYR
;
A
#
# COMPACT_ATOMS: atom_id res chain seq x y z
N MET A 1 23.10 15.80 -8.59
CA MET A 1 22.08 15.76 -9.68
C MET A 1 21.01 16.78 -9.35
N ALA A 2 20.60 17.61 -10.31
CA ALA A 2 19.60 18.66 -10.07
C ALA A 2 18.20 18.06 -9.88
N THR A 3 17.52 18.38 -8.78
CA THR A 3 16.16 17.92 -8.45
C THR A 3 15.16 19.02 -8.80
N GLU A 4 14.14 18.71 -9.61
CA GLU A 4 13.10 19.69 -9.96
C GLU A 4 11.99 19.70 -8.90
N ILE A 5 11.68 20.89 -8.39
CA ILE A 5 10.48 21.13 -7.58
C ILE A 5 9.33 21.41 -8.54
N LEU A 6 8.26 20.64 -8.44
CA LEU A 6 7.07 20.76 -9.29
C LEU A 6 5.94 21.52 -8.58
N MET A 7 5.06 22.15 -9.37
CA MET A 7 3.82 22.76 -8.87
C MET A 7 2.93 21.68 -8.21
N PRO A 8 2.65 21.78 -6.90
CA PRO A 8 1.88 20.79 -6.17
C PRO A 8 0.38 20.87 -6.46
N ALA A 9 -0.32 19.74 -6.31
CA ALA A 9 -1.78 19.71 -6.24
C ALA A 9 -2.24 19.96 -4.80
N LEU A 10 -2.63 21.20 -4.48
CA LEU A 10 -3.07 21.58 -3.12
C LEU A 10 -4.55 21.33 -2.87
N SER A 11 -5.31 20.96 -3.91
CA SER A 11 -6.69 20.49 -3.83
C SER A 11 -6.91 19.36 -4.85
N PRO A 12 -7.77 18.37 -4.55
CA PRO A 12 -8.09 17.27 -5.48
C PRO A 12 -8.70 17.71 -6.81
N THR A 13 -9.20 18.95 -6.91
CA THR A 13 -9.77 19.54 -8.13
C THR A 13 -8.87 20.59 -8.78
N MET A 14 -7.65 20.76 -8.28
CA MET A 14 -6.71 21.79 -8.78
C MET A 14 -5.99 21.27 -10.02
N GLU A 15 -6.23 21.91 -11.16
CA GLU A 15 -5.49 21.65 -12.41
C GLU A 15 -4.37 22.67 -12.63
N GLU A 16 -4.53 23.89 -12.10
CA GLU A 16 -3.57 24.99 -12.16
C GLU A 16 -3.61 25.84 -10.88
N GLY A 17 -2.53 26.56 -10.61
CA GLY A 17 -2.40 27.46 -9.46
C GLY A 17 -1.63 28.73 -9.78
N THR A 18 -1.81 29.76 -8.95
CA THR A 18 -1.04 31.00 -9.04
C THR A 18 0.10 30.95 -8.02
N LEU A 19 1.33 31.13 -8.48
CA LEU A 19 2.47 31.27 -7.57
C LEU A 19 2.47 32.68 -7.00
N ALA A 20 1.89 32.88 -5.82
CA ALA A 20 1.68 34.21 -5.25
C ALA A 20 2.99 34.85 -4.79
N LYS A 21 3.88 34.08 -4.14
CA LYS A 21 5.12 34.62 -3.57
C LYS A 21 6.17 33.53 -3.30
N TRP A 22 7.45 33.83 -3.52
CA TRP A 22 8.54 33.00 -3.04
C TRP A 22 8.98 33.45 -1.63
N LEU A 23 9.19 32.50 -0.74
CA LEU A 23 9.71 32.73 0.62
C LEU A 23 11.21 32.40 0.74
N VAL A 24 11.80 31.88 -0.34
CA VAL A 24 13.23 31.56 -0.49
C VAL A 24 13.83 32.25 -1.71
N LYS A 25 15.16 32.37 -1.75
CA LYS A 25 15.92 32.96 -2.85
C LYS A 25 16.91 31.96 -3.43
N GLU A 26 17.37 32.21 -4.66
CA GLU A 26 18.46 31.45 -5.26
C GLU A 26 19.72 31.52 -4.37
N GLY A 27 20.27 30.36 -4.04
CA GLY A 27 21.37 30.19 -3.10
C GLY A 27 20.97 29.88 -1.66
N ASP A 28 19.68 29.93 -1.30
CA ASP A 28 19.21 29.55 0.04
C ASP A 28 19.22 28.02 0.21
N THR A 29 19.57 27.56 1.41
CA THR A 29 19.50 26.15 1.80
C THR A 29 18.11 25.84 2.34
N VAL A 30 17.45 24.81 1.82
CA VAL A 30 16.11 24.37 2.22
C VAL A 30 16.14 22.95 2.76
N GLN A 31 15.40 22.70 3.85
CA GLN A 31 15.17 21.36 4.42
C GLN A 31 13.74 20.88 4.14
N SER A 32 13.53 19.56 4.23
CA SER A 32 12.22 18.95 4.03
C SER A 32 11.26 19.45 5.12
N GLY A 33 10.15 20.05 4.72
CA GLY A 33 9.19 20.71 5.60
C GLY A 33 9.38 22.24 5.75
N ASP A 34 10.41 22.84 5.17
CA ASP A 34 10.54 24.29 5.15
C ASP A 34 9.54 24.91 4.16
N VAL A 35 8.88 26.00 4.56
CA VAL A 35 7.95 26.73 3.68
C VAL A 35 8.75 27.53 2.65
N ILE A 36 8.57 27.21 1.37
CA ILE A 36 9.34 27.79 0.26
C ILE A 36 8.53 28.76 -0.61
N ALA A 37 7.21 28.62 -0.69
CA ALA A 37 6.36 29.52 -1.47
C ALA A 37 4.93 29.62 -0.92
N GLU A 38 4.22 30.67 -1.32
CA GLU A 38 2.77 30.80 -1.16
C GLU A 38 2.10 30.55 -2.52
N ILE A 39 1.15 29.61 -2.55
CA ILE A 39 0.41 29.27 -3.75
C ILE A 39 -1.06 29.64 -3.53
N GLU A 40 -1.60 30.43 -4.44
CA GLU A 40 -2.99 30.86 -4.45
C GLU A 40 -3.80 29.95 -5.39
N THR A 41 -4.92 29.47 -4.87
CA THR A 41 -5.92 28.67 -5.59
C THR A 41 -7.25 29.41 -5.63
N ASP A 42 -8.22 28.89 -6.38
CA ASP A 42 -9.61 29.37 -6.41
C ASP A 42 -10.32 29.30 -5.04
N LYS A 43 -9.77 28.53 -4.09
CA LYS A 43 -10.34 28.31 -2.75
C LYS A 43 -9.63 29.07 -1.64
N ALA A 44 -8.30 29.12 -1.67
CA ALA A 44 -7.47 29.66 -0.60
C ALA A 44 -6.03 29.89 -1.06
N THR A 45 -5.32 30.76 -0.35
CA THR A 45 -3.84 30.85 -0.39
C THR A 45 -3.28 29.87 0.64
N MET A 46 -2.35 29.02 0.22
CA MET A 46 -1.74 27.98 1.05
C MET A 46 -0.22 28.06 0.98
N GLU A 47 0.43 27.74 2.10
CA GLU A 47 1.87 27.65 2.21
C GLU A 47 2.36 26.30 1.62
N PHE A 48 3.38 26.36 0.78
CA PHE A 48 4.00 25.20 0.14
C PHE A 48 5.32 24.87 0.81
N GLU A 49 5.41 23.65 1.34
CA GLU A 49 6.59 23.11 2.02
C GLU A 49 7.48 22.30 1.05
N ALA A 50 8.80 22.45 1.17
CA ALA A 50 9.77 21.67 0.41
C ALA A 50 9.68 20.18 0.78
N VAL A 51 9.64 19.31 -0.23
CA VAL A 51 9.67 17.85 -0.04
C VAL A 51 11.11 17.35 0.04
N ASP A 52 12.00 17.93 -0.76
CA ASP A 52 13.41 17.56 -0.90
C ASP A 52 14.33 18.60 -0.27
N GLU A 53 15.49 18.15 0.23
CA GLU A 53 16.53 19.01 0.83
C GLU A 53 17.55 19.42 -0.24
N GLY A 54 18.04 20.66 -0.19
CA GLY A 54 19.06 21.12 -1.13
C GLY A 54 19.31 22.63 -1.10
N ILE A 55 20.12 23.11 -2.04
CA ILE A 55 20.31 24.54 -2.29
C ILE A 55 19.41 24.95 -3.45
N VAL A 56 18.65 26.03 -3.29
CA VAL A 56 17.83 26.59 -4.38
C VAL A 56 18.74 27.06 -5.50
N GLY A 57 18.86 26.28 -6.57
CA GLY A 57 19.69 26.58 -7.72
C GLY A 57 19.08 27.68 -8.58
N ARG A 58 17.83 27.49 -9.03
CA ARG A 58 17.13 28.46 -9.87
C ARG A 58 15.62 28.44 -9.66
N LEU A 59 15.00 29.61 -9.62
CA LEU A 59 13.54 29.76 -9.63
C LEU A 59 13.06 29.90 -11.08
N LEU A 60 12.25 28.95 -11.56
CA LEU A 60 11.83 28.87 -12.97
C LEU A 60 10.59 29.72 -13.26
N ILE A 61 9.77 29.99 -12.24
CA ILE A 61 8.53 30.77 -12.33
C ILE A 61 8.63 32.03 -11.46
N ALA A 62 8.25 33.17 -12.03
CA ALA A 62 8.25 34.45 -11.32
C ALA A 62 7.05 34.58 -10.36
N GLU A 63 7.22 35.33 -9.28
CA GLU A 63 6.13 35.68 -8.37
C GLU A 63 4.98 36.38 -9.12
N GLY A 64 3.75 36.01 -8.79
CA GLY A 64 2.52 36.51 -9.44
C GLY A 64 2.19 35.84 -10.78
N THR A 65 2.86 34.74 -11.15
CA THR A 65 2.50 33.98 -12.36
C THR A 65 1.23 33.18 -12.11
N GLU A 66 0.18 33.51 -12.86
CA GLU A 66 -1.13 32.83 -12.85
C GLU A 66 -1.15 31.63 -13.82
N GLY A 67 -2.01 30.64 -13.53
CA GLY A 67 -2.29 29.52 -14.45
C GLY A 67 -1.13 28.52 -14.60
N VAL A 68 -0.34 28.30 -13.55
CA VAL A 68 0.73 27.29 -13.58
C VAL A 68 0.12 25.90 -13.38
N ALA A 69 0.18 25.06 -14.40
CA ALA A 69 -0.37 23.71 -14.34
C ALA A 69 0.34 22.85 -13.28
N VAL A 70 -0.43 22.01 -12.58
CA VAL A 70 0.11 21.01 -11.63
C VAL A 70 1.14 20.11 -12.33
N ASN A 71 2.21 19.75 -11.61
CA ASN A 71 3.39 19.02 -12.10
C ASN A 71 4.32 19.79 -13.06
N THR A 72 4.11 21.09 -13.28
CA THR A 72 5.07 21.93 -14.00
C THR A 72 6.29 22.23 -13.11
N PRO A 73 7.54 22.11 -13.59
CA PRO A 73 8.72 22.52 -12.83
C PRO A 73 8.69 24.02 -12.48
N ILE A 74 8.78 24.32 -11.19
CA ILE A 74 8.76 25.69 -10.65
C ILE A 74 10.10 26.14 -10.06
N ALA A 75 10.95 25.22 -9.61
CA ALA A 75 12.31 25.51 -9.15
C ALA A 75 13.24 24.30 -9.32
N VAL A 76 14.54 24.52 -9.21
CA VAL A 76 15.58 23.48 -9.27
C VAL A 76 16.44 23.53 -8.02
N LEU A 77 16.60 22.39 -7.35
CA LEU A 77 17.52 22.19 -6.24
C LEU A 77 18.84 21.56 -6.73
N VAL A 78 19.95 22.01 -6.17
CA VAL A 78 21.30 21.48 -6.42
C VAL A 78 21.93 20.96 -5.12
N GLU A 79 22.81 19.97 -5.24
CA GLU A 79 23.52 19.38 -4.09
C GLU A 79 24.76 20.22 -3.70
N ASP A 80 25.18 20.09 -2.44
CA ASP A 80 26.25 20.88 -1.83
C ASP A 80 27.61 20.60 -2.51
N GLY A 81 28.07 21.54 -3.34
CA GLY A 81 29.32 21.43 -4.12
C GLY A 81 29.21 21.69 -5.63
N GLU A 82 28.01 21.86 -6.19
CA GLU A 82 27.79 22.20 -7.61
C GLU A 82 27.54 23.71 -7.79
N ARG A 83 28.12 24.32 -8.84
CA ARG A 83 27.93 25.76 -9.15
C ARG A 83 26.63 25.96 -9.95
N VAL A 84 25.89 27.01 -9.59
CA VAL A 84 24.58 27.45 -10.12
C VAL A 84 24.54 27.69 -11.64
N GLU A 85 25.67 27.66 -12.35
CA GLU A 85 25.76 27.99 -13.79
C GLU A 85 25.50 26.81 -14.75
N ASP A 86 25.42 25.56 -14.28
CA ASP A 86 25.33 24.37 -15.16
C ASP A 86 23.92 23.76 -15.34
N ALA A 87 22.86 24.41 -14.84
CA ALA A 87 21.49 23.89 -14.99
C ALA A 87 20.91 24.16 -16.40
N THR A 88 21.09 23.20 -17.33
CA THR A 88 20.33 23.15 -18.59
C THR A 88 19.58 21.82 -18.71
N PRO A 89 18.33 21.79 -19.21
CA PRO A 89 17.55 20.57 -19.32
C PRO A 89 18.13 19.66 -20.40
N SER A 90 18.41 18.39 -20.07
CA SER A 90 18.98 17.41 -20.98
C SER A 90 17.89 16.61 -21.70
N GLY A 91 17.92 16.66 -23.05
CA GLY A 91 17.17 15.79 -23.94
C GLY A 91 17.78 14.38 -24.09
N PRO A 92 17.13 13.48 -24.85
CA PRO A 92 17.33 12.03 -24.74
C PRO A 92 18.72 11.58 -25.21
N ALA A 93 19.38 10.79 -24.35
CA ALA A 93 20.78 10.39 -24.50
C ALA A 93 21.00 9.35 -25.60
N GLN A 94 21.91 9.71 -26.51
CA GLN A 94 22.55 8.82 -27.48
C GLN A 94 23.88 8.30 -26.89
N GLN A 95 24.09 6.99 -27.01
CA GLN A 95 25.22 6.23 -26.48
C GLN A 95 26.56 6.61 -27.15
N PRO A 96 27.66 6.76 -26.39
CA PRO A 96 29.00 6.64 -26.97
C PRO A 96 29.83 5.50 -26.36
N ALA A 97 30.54 4.81 -27.25
CA ALA A 97 31.59 3.83 -26.98
C ALA A 97 32.95 4.54 -26.67
N PRO A 98 34.00 3.81 -26.25
CA PRO A 98 34.90 4.24 -25.19
C PRO A 98 36.20 4.91 -25.67
N ALA A 99 36.83 5.70 -24.80
CA ALA A 99 38.20 6.15 -24.96
C ALA A 99 39.03 5.91 -23.70
N ASP A 100 40.12 5.19 -23.93
CA ASP A 100 41.16 4.73 -23.02
C ASP A 100 42.16 5.86 -22.72
N LYS A 101 42.67 5.92 -21.46
CA LYS A 101 44.02 6.38 -21.08
C LYS A 101 44.21 6.41 -19.55
N THR A 102 44.80 5.33 -19.06
CA THR A 102 45.95 5.29 -18.13
C THR A 102 46.31 6.56 -17.36
N LEU A 103 46.23 6.49 -16.02
CA LEU A 103 47.22 7.08 -15.10
C LEU A 103 47.36 6.21 -13.85
N THR A 104 48.61 5.84 -13.59
CA THR A 104 49.11 5.05 -12.47
C THR A 104 49.09 5.84 -11.16
N SER A 105 48.62 5.21 -10.07
CA SER A 105 49.16 5.48 -8.74
C SER A 105 49.07 4.23 -7.88
N GLU A 106 50.21 3.90 -7.31
CA GLU A 106 50.51 2.72 -6.50
C GLU A 106 50.14 3.03 -5.04
N SER A 107 49.20 2.26 -4.47
CA SER A 107 48.97 2.21 -3.02
C SER A 107 48.79 0.75 -2.58
N ALA A 108 49.44 0.42 -1.47
CA ALA A 108 49.55 -0.92 -0.90
C ALA A 108 48.17 -1.49 -0.47
N PRO A 109 47.99 -2.82 -0.47
CA PRO A 109 46.67 -3.43 -0.39
C PRO A 109 46.08 -3.32 1.02
N ALA A 110 45.03 -2.52 1.16
CA ALA A 110 44.02 -2.76 2.19
C ALA A 110 43.29 -4.05 1.82
N ALA A 111 43.16 -4.97 2.76
CA ALA A 111 42.41 -6.21 2.58
C ALA A 111 41.00 -5.87 2.09
N ALA A 112 40.70 -6.24 0.85
CA ALA A 112 39.37 -6.09 0.27
C ALA A 112 38.40 -6.92 1.11
N VAL A 113 37.51 -6.24 1.83
CA VAL A 113 36.25 -6.83 2.24
C VAL A 113 35.58 -7.24 0.94
N GLN A 114 35.52 -8.53 0.66
CA GLN A 114 34.81 -9.06 -0.50
C GLN A 114 33.35 -8.65 -0.34
N HIS A 115 32.91 -7.66 -1.11
CA HIS A 115 31.49 -7.41 -1.28
C HIS A 115 30.94 -8.62 -2.04
N PRO A 116 29.94 -9.33 -1.48
CA PRO A 116 29.32 -10.44 -2.18
C PRO A 116 28.71 -9.95 -3.50
N GLU A 117 28.77 -10.79 -4.54
CA GLU A 117 28.16 -10.46 -5.83
C GLU A 117 26.63 -10.28 -5.67
N PRO A 118 26.03 -9.29 -6.36
CA PRO A 118 24.59 -9.06 -6.31
C PRO A 118 23.80 -10.30 -6.74
N VAL A 119 22.79 -10.68 -5.96
CA VAL A 119 21.92 -11.82 -6.26
C VAL A 119 20.90 -11.43 -7.35
N ALA A 120 20.70 -12.29 -8.34
CA ALA A 120 19.70 -12.10 -9.39
C ALA A 120 18.27 -12.09 -8.82
N VAL A 121 17.45 -11.11 -9.22
CA VAL A 121 16.06 -10.94 -8.77
C VAL A 121 15.10 -11.57 -9.76
N LYS A 122 14.23 -12.47 -9.29
CA LYS A 122 13.14 -13.05 -10.08
C LYS A 122 11.79 -12.74 -9.45
N VAL A 123 11.02 -11.87 -10.12
CA VAL A 123 9.64 -11.53 -9.76
C VAL A 123 8.68 -12.51 -10.43
N VAL A 124 7.68 -13.01 -9.71
CA VAL A 124 6.72 -14.01 -10.22
C VAL A 124 5.36 -13.37 -10.44
N SER A 125 4.78 -13.52 -11.63
CA SER A 125 3.41 -13.09 -11.95
C SER A 125 2.40 -14.23 -11.86
N ASP A 126 1.15 -13.91 -11.54
CA ASP A 126 0.04 -14.88 -11.45
C ASP A 126 -0.67 -15.14 -12.78
N TRP A 127 -0.31 -14.38 -13.81
CA TRP A 127 -0.84 -14.53 -15.16
C TRP A 127 0.21 -15.15 -16.08
N PRO A 128 -0.22 -15.84 -17.16
CA PRO A 128 0.70 -16.45 -18.12
C PRO A 128 1.67 -15.44 -18.73
N ASP A 129 2.88 -15.91 -19.05
CA ASP A 129 3.88 -15.11 -19.76
C ASP A 129 3.30 -14.55 -21.08
N GLY A 130 3.57 -13.28 -21.35
CA GLY A 130 3.08 -12.58 -22.54
C GLY A 130 1.64 -12.04 -22.43
N THR A 131 0.98 -12.18 -21.27
CA THR A 131 -0.30 -11.51 -21.01
C THR A 131 -0.11 -10.00 -21.11
N LYS A 132 -0.99 -9.32 -21.86
CA LYS A 132 -0.98 -7.86 -21.95
C LYS A 132 -1.33 -7.26 -20.59
N VAL A 133 -0.54 -6.30 -20.13
CA VAL A 133 -0.78 -5.57 -18.88
C VAL A 133 -1.06 -4.09 -19.17
N LYS A 134 -1.73 -3.43 -18.23
CA LYS A 134 -1.87 -1.96 -18.18
C LYS A 134 -1.39 -1.46 -16.80
N SER A 135 -0.79 -0.26 -16.78
CA SER A 135 -0.52 0.44 -15.53
C SER A 135 -1.82 1.04 -15.00
N GLN A 136 -2.12 0.80 -13.73
CA GLN A 136 -3.33 1.27 -13.08
C GLN A 136 -3.09 1.50 -11.59
N THR A 137 -3.71 2.53 -11.02
CA THR A 137 -3.66 2.76 -9.57
C THR A 137 -4.50 1.74 -8.81
N VAL A 138 -4.17 1.48 -7.55
CA VAL A 138 -5.00 0.62 -6.67
C VAL A 138 -6.44 1.16 -6.59
N ARG A 139 -6.62 2.48 -6.48
CA ARG A 139 -7.94 3.14 -6.48
C ARG A 139 -8.76 2.78 -7.71
N GLU A 140 -8.18 2.97 -8.90
CA GLU A 140 -8.90 2.67 -10.15
C GLU A 140 -9.17 1.18 -10.30
N ALA A 141 -8.28 0.31 -9.82
CA ALA A 141 -8.45 -1.13 -9.88
C ALA A 141 -9.62 -1.62 -9.00
N LEU A 142 -9.79 -1.04 -7.81
CA LEU A 142 -10.95 -1.27 -6.93
C LEU A 142 -12.24 -0.77 -7.56
N ARG A 143 -12.24 0.44 -8.14
CA ARG A 143 -13.38 1.00 -8.88
C ARG A 143 -13.79 0.07 -10.03
N ASP A 144 -12.84 -0.32 -10.87
CA ASP A 144 -13.06 -1.18 -12.03
C ASP A 144 -13.62 -2.54 -11.59
N ALA A 145 -13.10 -3.14 -10.51
CA ALA A 145 -13.65 -4.37 -9.94
C ALA A 145 -15.12 -4.22 -9.54
N MET A 146 -15.49 -3.18 -8.81
CA MET A 146 -16.88 -2.94 -8.42
C MET A 146 -17.78 -2.71 -9.64
N ALA A 147 -17.35 -1.87 -10.58
CA ALA A 147 -18.14 -1.59 -11.79
C ALA A 147 -18.38 -2.86 -12.62
N GLU A 148 -17.36 -3.70 -12.80
CA GLU A 148 -17.49 -4.98 -13.50
C GLU A 148 -18.50 -5.92 -12.82
N GLU A 149 -18.43 -6.09 -11.50
CA GLU A 149 -19.36 -6.96 -10.77
C GLU A 149 -20.78 -6.37 -10.71
N MET A 150 -20.93 -5.05 -10.63
CA MET A 150 -22.23 -4.38 -10.67
C MET A 150 -22.91 -4.46 -12.04
N ARG A 151 -22.14 -4.44 -13.14
CA ARG A 151 -22.66 -4.72 -14.49
C ARG A 151 -23.08 -6.17 -14.64
N ALA A 152 -22.27 -7.10 -14.11
CA ALA A 152 -22.50 -8.53 -14.26
C ALA A 152 -23.68 -9.03 -13.42
N ASN A 153 -23.94 -8.41 -12.26
CA ASN A 153 -24.98 -8.84 -11.33
C ASN A 153 -25.85 -7.67 -10.85
N PRO A 154 -27.17 -7.66 -11.15
CA PRO A 154 -28.07 -6.59 -10.74
C PRO A 154 -28.29 -6.52 -9.22
N ASP A 155 -27.97 -7.58 -8.48
CA ASP A 155 -28.16 -7.67 -7.02
C ASP A 155 -27.00 -7.04 -6.23
N VAL A 156 -25.88 -6.68 -6.88
CA VAL A 156 -24.70 -6.08 -6.23
C VAL A 156 -24.91 -4.58 -6.05
N PHE A 157 -24.77 -4.01 -4.87
CA PHE A 157 -24.88 -2.55 -4.72
C PHE A 157 -23.87 -2.02 -3.71
N LEU A 158 -23.46 -0.77 -3.87
CA LEU A 158 -22.57 -0.06 -2.97
C LEU A 158 -23.39 0.81 -2.01
N MET A 159 -23.05 0.75 -0.73
CA MET A 159 -23.61 1.66 0.28
C MET A 159 -22.55 2.07 1.30
N GLY A 160 -22.60 3.32 1.72
CA GLY A 160 -21.68 3.89 2.72
C GLY A 160 -21.76 5.40 2.74
N GLU A 161 -20.95 6.02 3.60
CA GLU A 161 -20.84 7.47 3.68
C GLU A 161 -20.09 8.00 2.45
N GLU A 162 -20.65 9.02 1.80
CA GLU A 162 -20.01 9.75 0.69
C GLU A 162 -19.72 8.93 -0.59
N VAL A 163 -20.23 7.70 -0.70
CA VAL A 163 -19.97 6.81 -1.84
C VAL A 163 -20.65 7.26 -3.13
N GLY A 164 -21.73 8.06 -3.04
CA GLY A 164 -22.55 8.53 -4.14
C GLY A 164 -22.11 9.89 -4.66
N GLU A 165 -22.78 10.95 -4.20
CA GLU A 165 -22.66 12.31 -4.75
C GLU A 165 -21.24 12.88 -4.60
N TYR A 166 -20.55 12.55 -3.51
CA TYR A 166 -19.17 12.95 -3.27
C TYR A 166 -18.14 12.10 -4.04
N GLN A 167 -18.62 11.10 -4.79
CA GLN A 167 -17.83 10.19 -5.62
C GLN A 167 -16.84 9.34 -4.80
N GLY A 168 -17.12 9.12 -3.52
CA GLY A 168 -16.29 8.41 -2.55
C GLY A 168 -15.32 9.34 -1.82
N ALA A 169 -15.20 9.16 -0.50
CA ALA A 169 -14.27 9.92 0.35
C ALA A 169 -12.84 9.92 -0.24
N TYR A 170 -12.40 8.75 -0.71
CA TYR A 170 -11.09 8.56 -1.36
C TYR A 170 -11.17 8.34 -2.87
N LYS A 171 -12.30 8.71 -3.50
CA LYS A 171 -12.54 8.61 -4.96
C LYS A 171 -12.49 7.20 -5.55
N ILE A 172 -12.72 6.18 -4.72
CA ILE A 172 -12.75 4.78 -5.16
C ILE A 172 -14.07 4.46 -5.89
N SER A 173 -15.17 5.10 -5.51
CA SER A 173 -16.48 4.93 -6.15
C SER A 173 -16.76 5.96 -7.26
N GLN A 174 -15.71 6.59 -7.80
CA GLN A 174 -15.85 7.67 -8.77
C GLN A 174 -16.62 7.23 -10.01
N GLY A 175 -17.67 7.99 -10.38
CA GLY A 175 -18.51 7.73 -11.55
C GLY A 175 -19.50 6.58 -11.41
N LEU A 176 -19.49 5.81 -10.30
CA LEU A 176 -20.41 4.68 -10.13
C LEU A 176 -21.87 5.15 -9.97
N LEU A 177 -22.11 6.29 -9.33
CA LEU A 177 -23.47 6.83 -9.19
C LEU A 177 -24.05 7.20 -10.55
N ASP A 178 -23.27 7.87 -11.41
CA ASP A 178 -23.69 8.25 -12.76
C ASP A 178 -24.00 7.02 -13.62
N GLU A 179 -23.22 5.95 -13.46
CA GLU A 179 -23.41 4.71 -14.22
C GLU A 179 -24.59 3.86 -13.74
N PHE A 180 -24.72 3.64 -12.43
CA PHE A 180 -25.66 2.66 -11.87
C PHE A 180 -26.88 3.27 -11.17
N GLY A 181 -26.87 4.58 -10.92
CA GLY A 181 -27.95 5.33 -10.29
C GLY A 181 -28.08 5.11 -8.78
N SER A 182 -28.91 5.94 -8.15
CA SER A 182 -29.09 6.01 -6.69
C SER A 182 -29.73 4.78 -6.02
N LYS A 183 -30.19 3.80 -6.82
CA LYS A 183 -30.64 2.50 -6.29
C LYS A 183 -29.49 1.52 -6.06
N ARG A 184 -28.34 1.76 -6.67
CA ARG A 184 -27.20 0.85 -6.71
C ARG A 184 -25.94 1.45 -6.09
N VAL A 185 -25.89 2.78 -5.94
CA VAL A 185 -24.89 3.52 -5.19
C VAL A 185 -25.62 4.42 -4.19
N ILE A 186 -25.50 4.12 -2.91
CA ILE A 186 -26.38 4.65 -1.85
C ILE A 186 -25.55 5.37 -0.80
N ASP A 187 -25.66 6.70 -0.75
CA ASP A 187 -25.14 7.49 0.37
C ASP A 187 -25.93 7.20 1.65
N THR A 188 -25.20 7.00 2.75
CA THR A 188 -25.78 6.74 4.07
C THR A 188 -25.54 7.90 5.04
N PRO A 189 -26.39 8.09 6.06
CA PRO A 189 -26.03 8.88 7.23
C PRO A 189 -24.83 8.27 7.96
N ILE A 190 -24.16 9.08 8.79
CA ILE A 190 -23.02 8.67 9.64
C ILE A 190 -23.53 7.82 10.81
N THR A 191 -23.82 6.55 10.52
CA THR A 191 -24.49 5.59 11.41
C THR A 191 -24.05 4.17 11.07
N GLU A 192 -22.76 3.89 11.24
CA GLU A 192 -22.06 2.66 10.84
C GLU A 192 -22.79 1.40 11.27
N HIS A 193 -23.24 1.35 12.52
CA HIS A 193 -24.00 0.22 13.03
C HIS A 193 -25.32 0.01 12.26
N GLY A 194 -26.02 1.10 11.95
CA GLY A 194 -27.30 1.08 11.27
C GLY A 194 -27.17 0.59 9.83
N PHE A 195 -26.30 1.24 9.05
CA PHE A 195 -26.17 0.90 7.63
C PHE A 195 -25.49 -0.46 7.41
N ALA A 196 -24.57 -0.87 8.29
CA ALA A 196 -24.02 -2.23 8.23
C ALA A 196 -25.10 -3.29 8.51
N GLY A 197 -25.99 -3.05 9.48
CA GLY A 197 -27.13 -3.93 9.76
C GLY A 197 -28.13 -3.98 8.59
N ILE A 198 -28.37 -2.85 7.91
CA ILE A 198 -29.18 -2.81 6.68
C ILE A 198 -28.52 -3.64 5.58
N GLY A 199 -27.20 -3.51 5.38
CA GLY A 199 -26.44 -4.35 4.45
C GLY A 199 -26.60 -5.84 4.77
N VAL A 200 -26.39 -6.24 6.02
CA VAL A 200 -26.57 -7.64 6.44
C VAL A 200 -28.00 -8.14 6.18
N GLY A 201 -29.02 -7.33 6.51
CA GLY A 201 -30.41 -7.66 6.22
C GLY A 201 -30.71 -7.79 4.73
N ALA A 202 -30.14 -6.91 3.90
CA ALA A 202 -30.25 -6.99 2.44
C ALA A 202 -29.59 -8.26 1.88
N ALA A 203 -28.44 -8.66 2.43
CA ALA A 203 -27.77 -9.91 2.08
C ALA A 203 -28.63 -11.14 2.41
N PHE A 204 -29.30 -11.15 3.57
CA PHE A 204 -30.28 -12.19 3.91
C PHE A 204 -31.50 -12.20 2.97
N GLY A 205 -31.87 -11.03 2.44
CA GLY A 205 -32.90 -10.87 1.41
C GLY A 205 -32.49 -11.31 0.01
N GLY A 206 -31.24 -11.78 -0.19
CA GLY A 206 -30.72 -12.28 -1.46
C GLY A 206 -29.92 -11.27 -2.27
N LEU A 207 -29.74 -10.03 -1.78
CA LEU A 207 -28.89 -9.04 -2.43
C LEU A 207 -27.40 -9.28 -2.10
N ARG A 208 -26.51 -8.54 -2.77
CA ARG A 208 -25.05 -8.64 -2.61
C ARG A 208 -24.42 -7.28 -2.27
N PRO A 209 -24.66 -6.76 -1.07
CA PRO A 209 -24.15 -5.46 -0.67
C PRO A 209 -22.62 -5.43 -0.57
N VAL A 210 -22.06 -4.33 -1.07
CA VAL A 210 -20.71 -3.84 -0.76
C VAL A 210 -20.90 -2.68 0.20
N VAL A 211 -20.59 -2.90 1.47
CA VAL A 211 -20.69 -1.91 2.55
C VAL A 211 -19.32 -1.27 2.73
N GLU A 212 -19.25 0.03 2.54
CA GLU A 212 -18.04 0.84 2.71
C GLU A 212 -18.04 1.53 4.06
N PHE A 213 -16.98 1.31 4.83
CA PHE A 213 -16.63 2.16 5.96
C PHE A 213 -15.58 3.17 5.50
N MET A 214 -15.77 4.45 5.85
CA MET A 214 -14.80 5.50 5.49
C MET A 214 -13.39 5.16 5.98
N THR A 215 -13.27 4.59 7.19
CA THR A 215 -12.08 3.85 7.63
C THR A 215 -12.51 2.66 8.49
N PHE A 216 -11.68 1.61 8.57
CA PHE A 216 -11.97 0.47 9.45
C PHE A 216 -11.97 0.83 10.95
N ASN A 217 -11.43 1.99 11.34
CA ASN A 217 -11.59 2.51 12.70
C ASN A 217 -13.06 2.68 13.06
N PHE A 218 -13.87 3.13 12.11
CA PHE A 218 -15.29 3.38 12.32
C PHE A 218 -16.12 2.09 12.26
N ALA A 219 -15.62 1.07 11.57
CA ALA A 219 -16.22 -0.28 11.58
C ALA A 219 -16.32 -0.88 13.00
N MET A 220 -15.54 -0.38 13.97
CA MET A 220 -15.72 -0.74 15.39
C MET A 220 -17.15 -0.50 15.89
N GLN A 221 -17.82 0.56 15.45
CA GLN A 221 -19.22 0.82 15.83
C GLN A 221 -20.18 -0.25 15.30
N ALA A 222 -19.84 -0.85 14.16
CA ALA A 222 -20.63 -1.84 13.44
C ALA A 222 -20.16 -3.29 13.65
N ILE A 223 -19.13 -3.53 14.47
CA ILE A 223 -18.47 -4.83 14.55
C ILE A 223 -19.41 -5.96 14.99
N ASP A 224 -20.43 -5.64 15.78
CA ASP A 224 -21.48 -6.59 16.16
C ASP A 224 -22.26 -7.11 14.94
N GLN A 225 -22.60 -6.25 13.97
CA GLN A 225 -23.26 -6.66 12.74
C GLN A 225 -22.33 -7.51 11.87
N ILE A 226 -21.05 -7.15 11.79
CA ILE A 226 -20.05 -7.91 11.02
C ILE A 226 -19.87 -9.32 11.61
N ILE A 227 -19.77 -9.43 12.94
CA ILE A 227 -19.44 -10.69 13.62
C ILE A 227 -20.69 -11.51 13.94
N ASN A 228 -21.61 -10.96 14.73
CA ASN A 228 -22.71 -11.75 15.28
C ASN A 228 -23.83 -11.93 14.26
N SER A 229 -24.16 -10.89 13.49
CA SER A 229 -25.19 -10.99 12.45
C SER A 229 -24.66 -11.64 11.18
N ALA A 230 -23.52 -11.22 10.64
CA ALA A 230 -23.03 -11.76 9.36
C ALA A 230 -22.26 -13.07 9.54
N ALA A 231 -21.08 -13.04 10.17
CA ALA A 231 -20.12 -14.16 10.17
C ALA A 231 -20.70 -15.47 10.71
N LYS A 232 -21.44 -15.41 11.82
CA LYS A 232 -21.89 -16.60 12.56
C LYS A 232 -23.19 -17.20 12.04
N THR A 233 -23.97 -16.48 11.23
CA THR A 233 -25.34 -16.87 10.88
C THR A 233 -25.41 -18.13 10.03
N LEU A 234 -24.49 -18.34 9.09
CA LEU A 234 -24.49 -19.57 8.29
C LEU A 234 -24.33 -20.82 9.16
N TYR A 235 -23.47 -20.74 10.18
CA TYR A 235 -23.28 -21.83 11.13
C TYR A 235 -24.49 -22.02 12.04
N MET A 236 -24.99 -20.93 12.66
CA MET A 236 -26.11 -20.99 13.60
C MET A 236 -27.42 -21.46 12.95
N SER A 237 -27.61 -21.14 11.66
CA SER A 237 -28.78 -21.55 10.89
C SER A 237 -28.68 -22.98 10.33
N GLY A 238 -27.58 -23.70 10.60
CA GLY A 238 -27.36 -25.04 10.04
C GLY A 238 -27.23 -25.02 8.51
N GLY A 239 -26.66 -23.96 7.95
CA GLY A 239 -26.47 -23.79 6.50
C GLY A 239 -27.68 -23.24 5.74
N GLN A 240 -28.76 -22.86 6.42
CA GLN A 240 -29.99 -22.39 5.78
C GLN A 240 -29.93 -20.92 5.33
N MET A 241 -29.10 -20.10 5.96
CA MET A 241 -29.01 -18.66 5.68
C MET A 241 -27.55 -18.23 5.57
N GLY A 242 -27.13 -17.89 4.35
CA GLY A 242 -25.84 -17.25 4.07
C GLY A 242 -25.92 -15.73 4.20
N CYS A 243 -24.76 -15.07 4.07
CA CYS A 243 -24.68 -13.62 4.10
C CYS A 243 -23.64 -13.16 3.04
N PRO A 244 -24.04 -13.07 1.76
CA PRO A 244 -23.17 -12.60 0.69
C PRO A 244 -22.96 -11.08 0.80
N ILE A 245 -21.98 -10.66 1.59
CA ILE A 245 -21.69 -9.26 1.88
C ILE A 245 -20.18 -9.00 1.87
N VAL A 246 -19.77 -7.86 1.34
CA VAL A 246 -18.40 -7.36 1.46
C VAL A 246 -18.40 -6.11 2.33
N PHE A 247 -17.57 -6.11 3.38
CA PHE A 247 -17.24 -4.92 4.15
C PHE A 247 -15.87 -4.44 3.69
N ARG A 248 -15.77 -3.22 3.15
CA ARG A 248 -14.53 -2.66 2.62
C ARG A 248 -14.23 -1.26 3.14
N GLY A 249 -12.99 -0.82 2.95
CA GLY A 249 -12.50 0.51 3.36
C GLY A 249 -11.00 0.49 3.70
N PRO A 250 -10.37 1.66 3.87
CA PRO A 250 -8.97 1.75 4.28
C PRO A 250 -8.78 1.26 5.73
N ASN A 251 -7.67 0.56 5.95
CA ASN A 251 -7.24 -0.04 7.21
C ASN A 251 -5.76 0.27 7.47
N GLY A 252 -5.40 0.37 8.76
CA GLY A 252 -4.03 0.64 9.19
C GLY A 252 -3.69 2.13 9.20
N ALA A 253 -2.39 2.43 9.19
CA ALA A 253 -1.91 3.80 9.29
C ALA A 253 -2.09 4.58 7.98
N ALA A 254 -2.36 5.87 8.13
CA ALA A 254 -2.25 6.90 7.10
C ALA A 254 -1.22 7.95 7.55
N ALA A 255 -1.13 9.09 6.84
CA ALA A 255 -0.17 10.14 7.18
C ALA A 255 -0.77 11.15 8.18
N ARG A 256 -0.23 11.20 9.40
CA ARG A 256 -0.52 12.22 10.43
C ARG A 256 -2.00 12.33 10.82
N VAL A 257 -2.74 11.21 10.83
CA VAL A 257 -4.17 11.18 11.20
C VAL A 257 -4.42 10.92 12.70
N GLY A 258 -3.34 10.67 13.45
CA GLY A 258 -3.38 10.46 14.90
C GLY A 258 -4.02 9.13 15.33
N ALA A 259 -4.13 8.94 16.64
CA ALA A 259 -4.36 7.62 17.23
C ALA A 259 -5.66 6.91 16.80
N GLN A 260 -6.77 7.65 16.66
CA GLN A 260 -8.10 7.06 16.40
C GLN A 260 -8.37 6.75 14.92
N HIS A 261 -7.42 7.07 14.03
CA HIS A 261 -7.56 6.89 12.58
C HIS A 261 -6.48 5.97 11.98
N SER A 262 -5.60 5.39 12.80
CA SER A 262 -4.43 4.63 12.32
C SER A 262 -4.42 3.16 12.74
N GLN A 263 -5.52 2.61 13.25
CA GLN A 263 -5.51 1.24 13.75
C GLN A 263 -5.62 0.22 12.60
N ASP A 264 -4.78 -0.80 12.64
CA ASP A 264 -4.88 -1.99 11.80
C ASP A 264 -5.75 -3.07 12.48
N TYR A 265 -6.80 -3.51 11.80
CA TYR A 265 -7.77 -4.51 12.27
C TYR A 265 -7.56 -5.91 11.66
N ALA A 266 -6.46 -6.14 10.94
CA ALA A 266 -6.08 -7.43 10.35
C ALA A 266 -6.25 -8.60 11.34
N ALA A 267 -5.59 -8.52 12.50
CA ALA A 267 -5.63 -9.55 13.52
C ALA A 267 -7.05 -9.75 14.11
N TRP A 268 -7.78 -8.66 14.34
CA TRP A 268 -9.12 -8.71 14.91
C TRP A 268 -10.08 -9.51 14.03
N TYR A 269 -10.19 -9.14 12.76
CA TYR A 269 -11.12 -9.81 11.86
C TYR A 269 -10.63 -11.21 11.47
N ALA A 270 -9.32 -11.43 11.30
CA ALA A 270 -8.77 -12.74 11.00
C ALA A 270 -9.01 -13.77 12.13
N HIS A 271 -9.19 -13.31 13.36
CA HIS A 271 -9.51 -14.16 14.50
C HIS A 271 -10.91 -14.82 14.39
N ILE A 272 -11.86 -14.21 13.68
CA ILE A 272 -13.29 -14.55 13.77
C ILE A 272 -13.70 -15.67 12.78
N PRO A 273 -14.17 -16.84 13.25
CA PRO A 273 -14.76 -17.85 12.39
C PRO A 273 -16.03 -17.39 11.69
N GLY A 274 -16.19 -17.82 10.45
CA GLY A 274 -17.29 -17.39 9.57
C GLY A 274 -16.93 -16.22 8.65
N LEU A 275 -15.89 -15.45 8.97
CA LEU A 275 -15.35 -14.44 8.06
C LEU A 275 -14.33 -15.02 7.08
N LYS A 276 -14.24 -14.38 5.91
CA LYS A 276 -13.01 -14.33 5.10
C LYS A 276 -12.41 -12.93 5.21
N VAL A 277 -11.09 -12.84 5.26
CA VAL A 277 -10.38 -11.57 5.45
C VAL A 277 -9.21 -11.49 4.49
N CYS A 278 -9.11 -10.42 3.71
CA CYS A 278 -7.99 -10.15 2.83
C CYS A 278 -7.52 -8.70 2.94
N MET A 279 -6.25 -8.47 2.60
CA MET A 279 -5.59 -7.18 2.66
C MET A 279 -4.62 -7.04 1.46
N PRO A 280 -5.11 -6.57 0.29
CA PRO A 280 -4.30 -6.49 -0.93
C PRO A 280 -3.18 -5.46 -0.82
N TYR A 281 -2.07 -5.74 -1.51
CA TYR A 281 -0.97 -4.78 -1.72
C TYR A 281 -1.03 -4.11 -3.09
N SER A 282 -1.14 -4.90 -4.17
CA SER A 282 -1.03 -4.38 -5.53
C SER A 282 -2.37 -4.12 -6.19
N ALA A 283 -2.38 -3.35 -7.29
CA ALA A 283 -3.61 -3.05 -8.03
C ALA A 283 -4.24 -4.33 -8.63
N SER A 284 -3.43 -5.30 -9.07
CA SER A 284 -3.96 -6.58 -9.55
C SER A 284 -4.60 -7.38 -8.41
N ASP A 285 -3.95 -7.46 -7.25
CA ASP A 285 -4.53 -8.13 -6.07
C ASP A 285 -5.83 -7.47 -5.63
N ALA A 286 -5.85 -6.14 -5.56
CA ALA A 286 -7.02 -5.36 -5.20
C ALA A 286 -8.20 -5.66 -6.14
N LYS A 287 -7.96 -5.64 -7.46
CA LYS A 287 -8.99 -5.95 -8.46
C LYS A 287 -9.48 -7.40 -8.34
N GLY A 288 -8.56 -8.35 -8.36
CA GLY A 288 -8.91 -9.77 -8.43
C GLY A 288 -9.52 -10.32 -7.14
N LEU A 289 -9.06 -9.85 -5.98
CA LEU A 289 -9.63 -10.24 -4.68
C LEU A 289 -10.99 -9.57 -4.47
N LEU A 290 -11.19 -8.31 -4.87
CA LEU A 290 -12.48 -7.64 -4.66
C LEU A 290 -13.58 -8.29 -5.51
N LYS A 291 -13.29 -8.64 -6.77
CA LYS A 291 -14.20 -9.44 -7.60
C LYS A 291 -14.53 -10.78 -6.94
N SER A 292 -13.52 -11.48 -6.43
CA SER A 292 -13.72 -12.75 -5.71
C SER A 292 -14.55 -12.57 -4.43
N ALA A 293 -14.36 -11.46 -3.72
CA ALA A 293 -15.11 -11.12 -2.51
C ALA A 293 -16.59 -10.88 -2.81
N ILE A 294 -16.86 -10.05 -3.83
CA ILE A 294 -18.24 -9.73 -4.26
C ILE A 294 -18.97 -10.97 -4.76
N ARG A 295 -18.26 -11.99 -5.27
CA ARG A 295 -18.83 -13.27 -5.71
C ARG A 295 -19.00 -14.30 -4.59
N ASP A 296 -18.37 -14.10 -3.43
CA ASP A 296 -18.41 -15.06 -2.34
C ASP A 296 -19.79 -15.11 -1.65
N PRO A 297 -20.34 -16.30 -1.33
CA PRO A 297 -21.63 -16.37 -0.64
C PRO A 297 -21.56 -16.05 0.87
N ASN A 298 -20.37 -15.75 1.40
CA ASN A 298 -20.13 -15.50 2.82
C ASN A 298 -19.63 -14.06 3.08
N PRO A 299 -19.64 -13.60 4.34
CA PRO A 299 -19.11 -12.29 4.68
C PRO A 299 -17.61 -12.21 4.45
N VAL A 300 -17.20 -11.18 3.72
CA VAL A 300 -15.80 -10.86 3.45
C VAL A 300 -15.46 -9.50 4.04
N VAL A 301 -14.38 -9.45 4.80
CA VAL A 301 -13.74 -8.20 5.23
C VAL A 301 -12.56 -7.92 4.30
N PHE A 302 -12.63 -6.80 3.60
CA PHE A 302 -11.67 -6.37 2.59
C PHE A 302 -10.92 -5.14 3.10
N LEU A 303 -9.75 -5.37 3.70
CA LEU A 303 -8.94 -4.35 4.36
C LEU A 303 -8.04 -3.66 3.33
N GLU A 304 -8.35 -2.43 2.97
CA GLU A 304 -7.55 -1.66 2.02
C GLU A 304 -6.51 -0.81 2.75
N ASN A 305 -5.78 0.03 2.02
CA ASN A 305 -4.84 0.95 2.64
C ASN A 305 -4.82 2.30 1.91
N GLU A 306 -4.93 3.39 2.67
CA GLU A 306 -5.03 4.74 2.14
C GLU A 306 -3.81 5.14 1.31
N ILE A 307 -2.61 4.86 1.83
CA ILE A 307 -1.33 5.23 1.20
C ILE A 307 -1.13 4.47 -0.12
N LEU A 308 -1.68 3.25 -0.24
CA LEU A 308 -1.59 2.46 -1.46
C LEU A 308 -2.52 2.93 -2.58
N TYR A 309 -3.58 3.68 -2.29
CA TYR A 309 -4.59 4.05 -3.31
C TYR A 309 -4.03 4.74 -4.54
N GLY A 310 -3.08 5.66 -4.35
CA GLY A 310 -2.43 6.41 -5.43
C GLY A 310 -1.30 5.65 -6.13
N ARG A 311 -0.90 4.47 -5.64
CA ARG A 311 0.22 3.72 -6.23
C ARG A 311 -0.24 2.95 -7.46
N SER A 312 0.57 3.01 -8.50
CA SER A 312 0.35 2.31 -9.77
C SER A 312 1.07 0.97 -9.81
N PHE A 313 0.39 -0.05 -10.32
CA PHE A 313 0.93 -1.38 -10.55
C PHE A 313 0.49 -1.89 -11.93
N GLU A 314 1.13 -2.95 -12.38
CA GLU A 314 0.65 -3.70 -13.54
C GLU A 314 -0.61 -4.51 -13.19
N VAL A 315 -1.61 -4.39 -14.05
CA VAL A 315 -2.87 -5.14 -13.98
C VAL A 315 -3.06 -5.88 -15.30
N PRO A 316 -3.33 -7.20 -15.29
CA PRO A 316 -3.53 -7.97 -16.52
C PRO A 316 -4.82 -7.54 -17.22
N VAL A 317 -4.74 -7.40 -18.54
CA VAL A 317 -5.88 -7.14 -19.42
C VAL A 317 -6.49 -8.50 -19.79
N MET A 318 -7.45 -8.95 -18.98
CA MET A 318 -8.15 -10.22 -19.14
C MET A 318 -9.65 -10.01 -18.88
N ASP A 319 -10.49 -10.81 -19.54
CA ASP A 319 -11.95 -10.69 -19.45
C ASP A 319 -12.49 -10.96 -18.02
N ASP A 320 -11.92 -11.93 -17.30
CA ASP A 320 -12.34 -12.27 -15.94
C ASP A 320 -11.15 -12.59 -15.02
N PHE A 321 -10.38 -11.57 -14.68
CA PHE A 321 -9.29 -11.72 -13.73
C PHE A 321 -9.81 -11.78 -12.29
N THR A 322 -9.49 -12.87 -11.58
CA THR A 322 -9.81 -13.06 -10.16
C THR A 322 -8.60 -13.65 -9.43
N VAL A 323 -8.52 -13.37 -8.12
CA VAL A 323 -7.49 -13.93 -7.25
C VAL A 323 -8.21 -14.77 -6.17
N PRO A 324 -7.89 -16.06 -6.04
CA PRO A 324 -8.57 -16.93 -5.09
C PRO A 324 -8.22 -16.57 -3.64
N PHE A 325 -9.22 -16.61 -2.76
CA PHE A 325 -9.00 -16.53 -1.31
C PHE A 325 -8.16 -17.70 -0.80
N GLY A 326 -7.31 -17.42 0.19
CA GLY A 326 -6.45 -18.42 0.82
C GLY A 326 -5.29 -18.88 -0.05
N LYS A 327 -4.84 -18.03 -0.97
CA LYS A 327 -3.65 -18.24 -1.79
C LYS A 327 -2.70 -17.05 -1.68
N ALA A 328 -1.56 -17.29 -1.04
CA ALA A 328 -0.46 -16.35 -1.01
C ALA A 328 0.26 -16.33 -2.37
N ARG A 329 1.01 -15.27 -2.62
CA ARG A 329 1.91 -15.12 -3.78
C ARG A 329 3.34 -15.12 -3.28
N VAL A 330 4.20 -15.93 -3.92
CA VAL A 330 5.64 -15.69 -3.85
C VAL A 330 5.92 -14.52 -4.80
N TRP A 331 6.05 -13.31 -4.28
CA TRP A 331 6.27 -12.12 -5.08
C TRP A 331 7.66 -12.12 -5.73
N ARG A 332 8.64 -12.58 -4.95
CA ARG A 332 10.05 -12.67 -5.34
C ARG A 332 10.63 -13.98 -4.83
N GLU A 333 11.30 -14.73 -5.70
CA GLU A 333 12.01 -15.94 -5.31
C GLU A 333 13.31 -15.61 -4.56
N GLY A 334 13.64 -16.43 -3.56
CA GLY A 334 14.89 -16.36 -2.83
C GLY A 334 15.27 -17.67 -2.15
N THR A 335 16.43 -17.69 -1.49
CA THR A 335 17.05 -18.91 -0.93
C THR A 335 17.53 -18.79 0.50
N ASP A 336 17.72 -17.58 1.03
CA ASP A 336 18.45 -17.38 2.28
C ASP A 336 17.53 -17.03 3.45
N VAL A 337 16.43 -16.32 3.19
CA VAL A 337 15.42 -15.94 4.19
C VAL A 337 14.05 -15.76 3.55
N THR A 338 13.00 -16.20 4.23
CA THR A 338 11.61 -15.91 3.87
C THR A 338 11.12 -14.65 4.58
N LEU A 339 10.68 -13.66 3.81
CA LEU A 339 9.99 -12.45 4.29
C LEU A 339 8.50 -12.62 4.00
N VAL A 340 7.67 -12.64 5.05
CA VAL A 340 6.21 -12.81 4.93
C VAL A 340 5.52 -11.51 5.30
N SER A 341 4.70 -10.98 4.41
CA SER A 341 4.00 -9.72 4.62
C SER A 341 2.66 -9.68 3.88
N PHE A 342 1.93 -8.58 4.04
CA PHE A 342 0.64 -8.30 3.40
C PHE A 342 0.37 -6.79 3.42
N GLY A 343 -0.61 -6.33 2.63
CA GLY A 343 -0.99 -4.92 2.57
C GLY A 343 0.21 -3.99 2.35
N ILE A 344 0.23 -2.84 3.04
CA ILE A 344 1.32 -1.87 2.93
C ILE A 344 2.68 -2.42 3.40
N GLY A 345 2.68 -3.43 4.29
CA GLY A 345 3.89 -4.08 4.79
C GLY A 345 4.78 -4.64 3.67
N MET A 346 4.17 -5.02 2.53
CA MET A 346 4.89 -5.47 1.35
C MET A 346 5.86 -4.42 0.79
N THR A 347 5.59 -3.13 0.99
CA THR A 347 6.52 -2.04 0.64
C THR A 347 7.86 -2.24 1.35
N TYR A 348 7.82 -2.45 2.67
CA TYR A 348 9.04 -2.63 3.47
C TYR A 348 9.75 -3.93 3.14
N ALA A 349 8.99 -5.01 2.89
CA ALA A 349 9.55 -6.32 2.56
C ALA A 349 10.27 -6.31 1.20
N LEU A 350 9.69 -5.70 0.17
CA LEU A 350 10.30 -5.60 -1.16
C LEU A 350 11.52 -4.68 -1.16
N ASP A 351 11.42 -3.49 -0.56
CA ASP A 351 12.55 -2.57 -0.43
C ASP A 351 13.70 -3.19 0.36
N ALA A 352 13.38 -3.98 1.40
CA ALA A 352 14.40 -4.69 2.19
C ALA A 352 15.06 -5.80 1.38
N ALA A 353 14.28 -6.55 0.59
CA ALA A 353 14.82 -7.61 -0.26
C ALA A 353 15.80 -7.05 -1.32
N ASP A 354 15.55 -5.85 -1.85
CA ASP A 354 16.48 -5.18 -2.77
C ASP A 354 17.78 -4.79 -2.08
N LYS A 355 17.71 -4.20 -0.88
CA LYS A 355 18.89 -3.87 -0.08
C LYS A 355 19.68 -5.11 0.32
N LEU A 356 18.99 -6.18 0.73
CA LEU A 356 19.59 -7.45 1.12
C LEU A 356 20.32 -8.14 -0.04
N ALA A 357 19.82 -8.04 -1.27
CA ALA A 357 20.52 -8.59 -2.44
C ALA A 357 21.85 -7.90 -2.72
N GLY A 358 21.95 -6.59 -2.43
CA GLY A 358 23.23 -5.86 -2.46
C GLY A 358 24.24 -6.34 -1.42
N ASP A 359 23.74 -6.92 -0.32
CA ASP A 359 24.53 -7.54 0.74
C ASP A 359 24.70 -9.06 0.53
N GLY A 360 24.34 -9.57 -0.65
CA GLY A 360 24.45 -10.99 -1.01
C GLY A 360 23.50 -11.90 -0.24
N ILE A 361 22.37 -11.39 0.24
CA ILE A 361 21.29 -12.16 0.90
C ILE A 361 20.10 -12.26 -0.07
N SER A 362 19.77 -13.48 -0.44
CA SER A 362 18.66 -13.84 -1.34
C SER A 362 17.35 -14.00 -0.57
N ALA A 363 16.57 -12.92 -0.44
CA ALA A 363 15.27 -12.94 0.24
C ALA A 363 14.13 -13.42 -0.67
N GLU A 364 13.40 -14.44 -0.22
CA GLU A 364 12.11 -14.83 -0.78
C GLU A 364 11.02 -13.99 -0.13
N VAL A 365 10.20 -13.29 -0.93
CA VAL A 365 9.13 -12.42 -0.41
C VAL A 365 7.77 -13.03 -0.70
N ILE A 366 6.97 -13.25 0.33
CA ILE A 366 5.61 -13.77 0.27
C ILE A 366 4.62 -12.66 0.61
N ASP A 367 3.70 -12.39 -0.32
CA ASP A 367 2.48 -11.64 -0.07
C ASP A 367 1.36 -12.61 0.32
N LEU A 368 0.88 -12.52 1.56
CA LEU A 368 -0.19 -13.41 2.04
C LEU A 368 -1.50 -13.20 1.30
N ARG A 369 -1.82 -11.96 0.90
CA ARG A 369 -3.11 -11.50 0.35
C ARG A 369 -4.32 -11.75 1.24
N THR A 370 -4.57 -13.00 1.60
CA THR A 370 -5.64 -13.46 2.48
C THR A 370 -5.09 -13.75 3.86
N LEU A 371 -5.73 -13.17 4.88
CA LEU A 371 -5.41 -13.38 6.29
C LEU A 371 -6.31 -14.45 6.92
N ARG A 372 -7.51 -14.66 6.35
CA ARG A 372 -8.42 -15.73 6.73
C ARG A 372 -9.21 -16.25 5.51
N PRO A 373 -9.08 -17.54 5.15
CA PRO A 373 -8.10 -18.51 5.65
C PRO A 373 -6.69 -18.16 5.20
N LEU A 374 -5.72 -18.29 6.09
CA LEU A 374 -4.30 -18.03 5.80
C LEU A 374 -3.68 -19.19 5.00
N ASP A 375 -2.87 -18.89 3.98
CA ASP A 375 -2.14 -19.90 3.19
C ASP A 375 -0.82 -20.30 3.88
N THR A 376 -0.94 -21.08 4.96
CA THR A 376 0.22 -21.55 5.73
C THR A 376 1.11 -22.49 4.91
N ALA A 377 0.55 -23.23 3.95
CA ALA A 377 1.29 -24.18 3.13
C ALA A 377 2.38 -23.50 2.29
N THR A 378 2.07 -22.35 1.68
CA THR A 378 3.05 -21.56 0.92
C THR A 378 4.18 -21.05 1.81
N VAL A 379 3.85 -20.57 3.02
CA VAL A 379 4.85 -20.10 3.99
C VAL A 379 5.76 -21.24 4.45
N ILE A 380 5.19 -22.40 4.81
CA ILE A 380 5.94 -23.58 5.23
C ILE A 380 6.88 -24.04 4.10
N ALA A 381 6.39 -24.15 2.86
CA ALA A 381 7.20 -24.58 1.73
C ALA A 381 8.39 -23.63 1.47
N SER A 382 8.18 -22.32 1.66
CA SER A 382 9.26 -21.34 1.57
C SER A 382 10.28 -21.49 2.69
N VAL A 383 9.83 -21.65 3.94
CA VAL A 383 10.72 -21.84 5.10
C VAL A 383 11.51 -23.15 4.99
N GLN A 384 10.94 -24.22 4.44
CA GLN A 384 11.68 -25.45 4.17
C GLN A 384 12.85 -25.25 3.22
N LYS A 385 12.77 -24.26 2.34
CA LYS A 385 13.83 -23.89 1.39
C LYS A 385 14.84 -22.92 1.98
N THR A 386 14.40 -21.92 2.74
CA THR A 386 15.25 -20.81 3.22
C THR A 386 15.77 -20.97 4.65
N ASN A 387 15.14 -21.88 5.41
CA ASN A 387 15.41 -22.19 6.81
C ASN A 387 15.22 -21.04 7.80
N ARG A 388 14.72 -19.87 7.36
CA ARG A 388 14.62 -18.64 8.17
C ARG A 388 13.37 -17.86 7.80
N CYS A 389 12.75 -17.21 8.77
CA CYS A 389 11.53 -16.44 8.53
C CYS A 389 11.54 -15.12 9.31
N VAL A 390 11.16 -14.04 8.63
CA VAL A 390 10.79 -12.76 9.24
C VAL A 390 9.38 -12.41 8.77
N THR A 391 8.49 -12.05 9.69
CA THR A 391 7.15 -11.54 9.34
C THR A 391 7.13 -10.03 9.48
N ILE A 392 6.42 -9.33 8.59
CA ILE A 392 6.30 -7.87 8.58
C ILE A 392 4.82 -7.48 8.53
N GLU A 393 4.37 -6.66 9.49
CA GLU A 393 3.05 -6.03 9.48
C GLU A 393 3.09 -4.65 10.18
N GLU A 394 2.10 -3.80 9.94
CA GLU A 394 1.98 -2.50 10.64
C GLU A 394 1.11 -2.55 11.89
N GLY A 395 0.33 -3.63 12.06
CA GLY A 395 -0.50 -3.83 13.24
C GLY A 395 0.30 -3.91 14.55
N PHE A 396 -0.41 -3.86 15.67
CA PHE A 396 0.19 -3.93 16.99
C PHE A 396 0.80 -5.30 17.29
N PRO A 397 1.83 -5.38 18.17
CA PRO A 397 2.61 -6.60 18.36
C PRO A 397 1.85 -7.75 19.02
N VAL A 398 0.85 -7.46 19.86
CA VAL A 398 0.17 -8.48 20.67
C VAL A 398 -0.95 -9.14 19.87
N GLY A 399 -0.80 -10.42 19.56
CA GLY A 399 -1.80 -11.17 18.80
C GLY A 399 -1.74 -10.91 17.29
N ALA A 400 -0.61 -10.38 16.83
CA ALA A 400 -0.34 -10.06 15.44
C ALA A 400 -0.43 -11.31 14.54
N ILE A 401 -0.65 -11.14 13.24
CA ILE A 401 -0.73 -12.27 12.29
C ILE A 401 0.60 -13.05 12.28
N GLY A 402 1.72 -12.35 12.40
CA GLY A 402 3.05 -12.91 12.54
C GLY A 402 3.20 -13.85 13.74
N ASN A 403 2.51 -13.59 14.86
CA ASN A 403 2.53 -14.50 16.01
C ASN A 403 1.86 -15.84 15.66
N HIS A 404 0.75 -15.81 14.91
CA HIS A 404 0.09 -17.02 14.45
C HIS A 404 0.96 -17.81 13.47
N ILE A 405 1.60 -17.13 12.51
CA ILE A 405 2.56 -17.76 11.57
C ILE A 405 3.71 -18.42 12.34
N SER A 406 4.26 -17.73 13.34
CA SER A 406 5.36 -18.26 14.16
C SER A 406 4.93 -19.52 14.92
N ALA A 407 3.72 -19.54 15.48
CA ALA A 407 3.17 -20.72 16.12
C ALA A 407 3.01 -21.89 15.13
N VAL A 408 2.47 -21.62 13.93
CA VAL A 408 2.32 -22.63 12.86
C VAL A 408 3.68 -23.20 12.46
N LEU A 409 4.68 -22.36 12.20
CA LEU A 409 6.02 -22.80 11.82
C LEU A 409 6.68 -23.61 12.94
N MET A 410 6.50 -23.20 14.20
CA MET A 410 6.98 -23.94 15.36
C MET A 410 6.33 -25.34 15.48
N THR A 411 5.07 -25.48 15.08
CA THR A 411 4.37 -26.78 15.17
C THR A 411 4.56 -27.66 13.94
N GLU A 412 4.73 -27.08 12.76
CA GLU A 412 4.65 -27.79 11.48
C GLU A 412 5.94 -27.78 10.66
N ALA A 413 6.90 -26.90 10.98
CA ALA A 413 8.13 -26.72 10.21
C ALA A 413 9.38 -26.50 11.08
N PHE A 414 9.32 -26.81 12.38
CA PHE A 414 10.39 -26.49 13.33
C PHE A 414 11.75 -27.08 12.95
N ASP A 415 11.77 -28.33 12.48
CA ASP A 415 13.02 -29.02 12.10
C ASP A 415 13.74 -28.37 10.90
N TYR A 416 13.07 -27.47 10.18
CA TYR A 416 13.64 -26.71 9.07
C TYR A 416 14.17 -25.33 9.49
N LEU A 417 13.89 -24.86 10.71
CA LEU A 417 14.30 -23.54 11.17
C LEU A 417 15.74 -23.56 11.72
N ASP A 418 16.61 -22.79 11.08
CA ASP A 418 17.99 -22.54 11.54
C ASP A 418 18.07 -21.39 12.55
N ALA A 419 17.03 -20.56 12.63
CA ALA A 419 16.94 -19.39 13.50
C ALA A 419 15.48 -19.18 13.98
N PRO A 420 15.27 -18.49 15.11
CA PRO A 420 13.93 -18.12 15.56
C PRO A 420 13.21 -17.26 14.50
N VAL A 421 11.90 -17.44 14.37
CA VAL A 421 11.05 -16.54 13.57
C VAL A 421 11.01 -15.16 14.25
N VAL A 422 11.36 -14.11 13.51
CA VAL A 422 11.29 -12.72 14.01
C VAL A 422 10.01 -12.06 13.50
N ASN A 423 9.20 -11.50 14.42
CA ASN A 423 8.01 -10.74 14.06
C ASN A 423 8.29 -9.24 14.15
N LEU A 424 8.16 -8.54 13.03
CA LEU A 424 8.21 -7.08 12.97
C LEU A 424 6.79 -6.54 12.82
N THR A 425 6.46 -5.59 13.70
CA THR A 425 5.13 -5.01 13.83
C THR A 425 5.24 -3.49 13.99
N GLY A 426 4.11 -2.79 13.96
CA GLY A 426 4.02 -1.44 14.53
C GLY A 426 4.39 -1.45 16.02
N LYS A 427 4.76 -0.29 16.57
CA LYS A 427 5.09 -0.17 18.00
C LYS A 427 3.84 -0.25 18.86
N ASP A 428 4.01 -0.72 20.09
CA ASP A 428 2.93 -0.90 21.08
C ASP A 428 2.51 0.44 21.72
N VAL A 429 2.06 1.37 20.88
CA VAL A 429 1.60 2.70 21.27
C VAL A 429 0.45 3.13 20.36
N PRO A 430 -0.51 3.93 20.85
CA PRO A 430 -1.42 4.64 19.97
C PRO A 430 -0.62 5.53 19.00
N MET A 431 -1.05 5.62 17.74
CA MET A 431 -0.31 6.36 16.72
C MET A 431 -0.14 7.85 17.10
N PRO A 432 1.09 8.34 17.23
CA PRO A 432 1.35 9.76 17.51
C PRO A 432 1.14 10.62 16.25
N TYR A 433 0.68 11.86 16.44
CA TYR A 433 0.51 12.82 15.33
C TYR A 433 1.83 13.44 14.84
N ALA A 434 2.77 13.70 15.77
CA ALA A 434 4.02 14.38 15.43
C ALA A 434 4.85 13.52 14.47
N ALA A 435 5.25 14.08 13.33
CA ALA A 435 5.87 13.34 12.22
C ALA A 435 7.11 12.55 12.63
N ASN A 436 7.95 13.12 13.50
CA ASN A 436 9.13 12.46 14.03
C ASN A 436 8.77 11.23 14.88
N LEU A 437 7.69 11.29 15.66
CA LEU A 437 7.22 10.16 16.47
C LEU A 437 6.45 9.13 15.62
N GLU A 438 5.65 9.57 14.66
CA GLU A 438 4.90 8.69 13.74
C GLU A 438 5.85 7.76 12.98
N LYS A 439 6.94 8.32 12.47
CA LYS A 439 8.01 7.54 11.81
C LYS A 439 8.61 6.46 12.70
N HIS A 440 8.67 6.67 14.02
CA HIS A 440 9.16 5.67 14.97
C HIS A 440 8.11 4.66 15.40
N ALA A 441 6.82 4.99 15.26
CA ALA A 441 5.71 4.10 15.60
C ALA A 441 5.46 3.04 14.51
N LEU A 442 5.80 3.34 13.25
CA LEU A 442 5.70 2.42 12.13
C LEU A 442 6.91 1.50 12.02
N VAL A 443 6.72 0.37 11.33
CA VAL A 443 7.83 -0.51 10.94
C VAL A 443 8.62 0.15 9.82
N THR A 444 9.92 -0.09 9.77
CA THR A 444 10.80 0.51 8.76
C THR A 444 11.56 -0.54 7.96
N THR A 445 11.87 -0.23 6.71
CA THR A 445 12.73 -1.08 5.85
C THR A 445 14.07 -1.41 6.52
N ALA A 446 14.63 -0.46 7.29
CA ALA A 446 15.89 -0.67 8.00
C ALA A 446 15.77 -1.77 9.07
N GLU A 447 14.66 -1.82 9.81
CA GLU A 447 14.40 -2.88 10.78
C GLU A 447 14.21 -4.24 10.10
N VAL A 448 13.55 -4.28 8.94
CA VAL A 448 13.41 -5.52 8.15
C VAL A 448 14.78 -6.05 7.69
N VAL A 449 15.64 -5.18 7.16
CA VAL A 449 17.01 -5.56 6.77
C VAL A 449 17.81 -6.06 7.98
N GLN A 450 17.72 -5.37 9.12
CA GLN A 450 18.42 -5.77 10.34
C GLN A 450 17.94 -7.13 10.85
N ALA A 451 16.64 -7.37 10.88
CA ALA A 451 16.07 -8.65 11.30
C ALA A 451 16.48 -9.80 10.37
N ALA A 452 16.47 -9.57 9.06
CA ALA A 452 16.93 -10.54 8.07
C ALA A 452 18.42 -10.88 8.26
N LYS A 453 19.29 -9.88 8.42
CA LYS A 453 20.72 -10.09 8.71
C LYS A 453 20.93 -10.85 10.01
N GLN A 454 20.16 -10.53 11.06
CA GLN A 454 20.21 -11.21 12.34
C GLN A 454 19.92 -12.71 12.20
N VAL A 455 18.86 -13.10 11.50
CA VAL A 455 18.52 -14.53 11.32
C VAL A 455 19.48 -15.23 10.34
N CYS A 456 20.09 -14.49 9.41
CA CYS A 456 21.13 -14.97 8.50
C CYS A 456 22.53 -15.00 9.12
N TYR A 457 22.71 -14.53 10.35
CA TYR A 457 24.01 -14.42 11.04
C TYR A 457 25.06 -13.61 10.26
N ARG A 458 24.65 -12.48 9.66
CA ARG A 458 25.52 -11.58 8.87
C ARG A 458 25.65 -10.18 9.45
#